data_AF-A0AAN9V5M2-F1
#
_entry.id   AF-A0AAN9V5M2-F1
#
_cell.length_a   1.000
_cell.length_b   1.000
_cell.length_c   1.000
_cell.angle_alpha   90.00
_cell.angle_beta   90.00
_cell.angle_gamma   90.00
#
_symmetry.space_group_name_H-M   'P 1'
#
loop_
_entity.id
_entity.type
_entity.pdbx_description
1 polymer ?
#
loop_
_entity_poly.entity_id
_entity_poly.type
_entity_poly.pdbx_seq_one_letter_code
_entity_poly.pdbx_strand_id
1 'polypeptide(L)'
;MDLDLSLNEELGEAGKDKLLECLADMQRHWAGCSATNVRRRKEWSELLNDLKKLPLKFRINEIRREISSMWDTCFKSDKEREQFPEYSSDDYSEHLLVKHRDVLEKLKAFYIQHRELIDLVHKYEEMWKSVVSIQEQSQNPERLFKNRGAQLLKEEHDRKLISKIPHMQNVILKAIKKKEAEGTLFLIRGEQFSSIIERHNLKDEKKTVKRTPMTSSALMGPSAKRSRTVENGTSNGHTTQSHRKAVRQLEMK
;
A
#
# COMPACT_ATOMS: atom_id res chain seq x y z
N MET A 1 27.72 10.13 -34.31
CA MET A 1 28.18 11.19 -33.38
C MET A 1 26.91 11.85 -32.87
N ASP A 2 26.24 11.23 -31.88
CA ASP A 2 24.83 11.56 -31.59
C ASP A 2 24.56 11.54 -30.08
N LEU A 3 25.37 12.31 -29.35
CA LEU A 3 25.28 12.47 -27.89
C LEU A 3 25.02 13.92 -27.43
N ASP A 4 24.92 14.87 -28.37
CA ASP A 4 24.99 16.32 -28.08
C ASP A 4 23.63 17.06 -28.21
N LEU A 5 22.53 16.34 -28.43
CA LEU A 5 21.20 16.93 -28.63
C LEU A 5 20.21 16.74 -27.47
N SER A 6 20.35 15.72 -26.60
CA SER A 6 19.46 15.57 -25.43
C SER A 6 19.93 16.32 -24.17
N LEU A 7 21.20 16.74 -24.12
CA LEU A 7 21.77 17.51 -23.00
C LEU A 7 21.18 18.93 -22.88
N ASN A 8 20.62 19.46 -23.98
CA ASN A 8 20.07 20.82 -24.05
C ASN A 8 18.60 20.93 -23.59
N GLU A 9 17.88 19.83 -23.37
CA GLU A 9 16.54 19.85 -22.76
C GLU A 9 16.58 19.72 -21.23
N GLU A 10 17.58 19.05 -20.65
CA GLU A 10 17.66 18.79 -19.20
C GLU A 10 18.25 19.97 -18.39
N LEU A 11 18.96 20.89 -19.04
CA LEU A 11 19.23 22.23 -18.47
C LEU A 11 17.99 23.08 -18.63
N GLY A 12 17.14 23.13 -17.60
CA GLY A 12 16.03 24.09 -17.53
C GLY A 12 16.54 25.54 -17.72
N GLU A 13 15.67 26.42 -18.19
CA GLU A 13 16.05 27.72 -18.78
C GLU A 13 17.07 28.54 -17.96
N ALA A 14 16.87 28.64 -16.65
CA ALA A 14 17.79 29.34 -15.74
C ALA A 14 19.22 28.75 -15.66
N GLY A 15 19.44 27.51 -16.12
CA GLY A 15 20.77 26.90 -16.30
C GLY A 15 21.43 27.31 -17.62
N LYS A 16 20.64 27.48 -18.69
CA LYS A 16 21.11 28.00 -19.99
C LYS A 16 21.48 29.47 -19.88
N ASP A 17 20.66 30.27 -19.18
CA ASP A 17 20.94 31.69 -18.91
C ASP A 17 22.29 31.88 -18.21
N LYS A 18 22.55 31.07 -17.18
CA LYS A 18 23.84 31.07 -16.47
C LYS A 18 25.01 30.64 -17.35
N LEU A 19 24.84 29.67 -18.24
CA LEU A 19 25.87 29.28 -19.21
C LEU A 19 26.16 30.41 -20.22
N LEU A 20 25.13 31.10 -20.70
CA LEU A 20 25.26 32.29 -21.56
C LEU A 20 25.98 33.44 -20.85
N GLU A 21 25.64 33.71 -19.58
CA GLU A 21 26.34 34.69 -18.75
C GLU A 21 27.82 34.32 -18.54
N CYS A 22 28.11 33.05 -18.22
CA CYS A 22 29.49 32.52 -18.13
C CYS A 22 30.28 32.76 -19.42
N LEU A 23 29.70 32.41 -20.57
CA LEU A 23 30.35 32.54 -21.87
C LEU A 23 30.61 34.02 -22.23
N ALA A 24 29.65 34.90 -21.94
CA ALA A 24 29.80 36.33 -22.17
C ALA A 24 30.89 36.98 -21.31
N ASP A 25 31.00 36.63 -20.02
CA ASP A 25 32.07 37.16 -19.16
C ASP A 25 33.44 36.56 -19.51
N MET A 26 33.48 35.26 -19.82
CA MET A 26 34.71 34.60 -20.26
C MET A 26 35.25 35.27 -21.53
N GLN A 27 34.40 35.57 -22.52
CA GLN A 27 34.80 36.29 -23.74
C GLN A 27 35.36 37.69 -23.45
N ARG A 28 34.76 38.45 -22.52
CA ARG A 28 35.24 39.81 -22.16
C ARG A 28 36.62 39.81 -21.49
N HIS A 29 36.99 38.72 -20.81
CA HIS A 29 38.19 38.69 -19.96
C HIS A 29 39.28 37.70 -20.40
N TRP A 30 39.04 36.94 -21.47
CA TRP A 30 39.94 35.92 -22.03
C TRP A 30 41.36 36.42 -22.34
N ALA A 31 41.50 37.62 -22.89
CA ALA A 31 42.78 38.13 -23.44
C ALA A 31 43.78 38.67 -22.39
N GLY A 32 43.41 38.78 -21.11
CA GLY A 32 44.25 39.43 -20.09
C GLY A 32 44.98 38.46 -19.16
N CYS A 33 46.29 38.66 -18.97
CA CYS A 33 47.14 37.89 -18.04
C CYS A 33 47.25 38.46 -16.62
N SER A 34 46.43 39.47 -16.26
CA SER A 34 46.33 39.96 -14.87
C SER A 34 45.98 38.83 -13.90
N ALA A 35 46.51 38.87 -12.69
CA ALA A 35 46.18 37.92 -11.61
C ALA A 35 44.66 37.81 -11.37
N THR A 36 43.92 38.90 -11.54
CA THR A 36 42.44 38.92 -11.49
C THR A 36 41.81 38.03 -12.56
N ASN A 37 42.30 38.12 -13.80
CA ASN A 37 41.79 37.35 -14.94
C ASN A 37 42.24 35.89 -14.89
N VAL A 38 43.38 35.58 -14.26
CA VAL A 38 43.81 34.21 -13.99
C VAL A 38 42.94 33.56 -12.93
N ARG A 39 42.66 34.26 -11.81
CA ARG A 39 41.78 33.76 -10.75
C ARG A 39 40.36 33.53 -11.29
N ARG A 40 39.81 34.52 -11.99
CA ARG A 40 38.51 34.45 -12.65
C ARG A 40 38.41 33.30 -13.66
N ARG A 41 39.45 33.02 -14.45
CA ARG A 41 39.48 31.85 -15.35
C ARG A 41 39.41 30.51 -14.61
N LYS A 42 40.00 30.40 -13.41
CA LYS A 42 39.85 29.21 -12.55
C LYS A 42 38.41 29.08 -12.03
N GLU A 43 37.89 30.16 -11.45
CA GLU A 43 36.50 30.25 -10.95
C GLU A 43 35.49 29.84 -12.05
N TRP A 44 35.63 30.36 -13.28
CA TRP A 44 34.81 29.96 -14.43
C TRP A 44 35.01 28.50 -14.84
N SER A 45 36.22 27.96 -14.78
CA SER A 45 36.48 26.55 -15.13
C SER A 45 35.84 25.56 -14.14
N GLU A 46 35.83 25.91 -12.86
CA GLU A 46 35.15 25.16 -11.80
C GLU A 46 33.63 25.23 -11.99
N LEU A 47 33.09 26.44 -12.15
CA LEU A 47 31.66 26.65 -12.40
C LEU A 47 31.17 25.93 -13.66
N LEU A 48 31.92 25.98 -14.76
CA LEU A 48 31.57 25.27 -16.00
C LEU A 48 31.60 23.75 -15.81
N ASN A 49 32.54 23.22 -15.03
CA ASN A 49 32.60 21.79 -14.71
C ASN A 49 31.41 21.36 -13.84
N ASP A 50 30.91 22.22 -12.95
CA ASP A 50 29.72 21.92 -12.15
C ASP A 50 28.43 22.06 -12.95
N LEU A 51 28.29 23.08 -13.80
CA LEU A 51 27.17 23.23 -14.74
C LEU A 51 27.05 22.03 -15.68
N LYS A 52 28.18 21.46 -16.15
CA LYS A 52 28.21 20.21 -16.94
C LYS A 52 27.73 18.97 -16.18
N LYS A 53 27.81 18.94 -14.85
CA LYS A 53 27.31 17.81 -14.02
C LYS A 53 25.82 17.94 -13.69
N LEU A 54 25.23 19.14 -13.80
CA LEU A 54 23.82 19.36 -13.47
C LEU A 54 22.83 18.48 -14.27
N PRO A 55 22.95 18.31 -15.61
CA PRO A 55 22.04 17.43 -16.37
C PRO A 55 22.08 16.00 -15.85
N LEU A 56 23.29 15.43 -15.72
CA LEU A 56 23.51 14.09 -15.18
C LEU A 56 22.90 13.94 -13.77
N LYS A 57 23.05 14.97 -12.92
CA LYS A 57 22.42 15.02 -11.59
C LYS A 57 20.89 15.04 -11.66
N PHE A 58 20.28 15.83 -12.55
CA PHE A 58 18.83 15.82 -12.73
C PHE A 58 18.33 14.46 -13.20
N ARG A 59 18.97 13.88 -14.22
CA ARG A 59 18.58 12.59 -14.80
C ARG A 59 18.76 11.41 -13.85
N ILE A 60 19.86 11.38 -13.09
CA ILE A 60 20.07 10.37 -12.03
C ILE A 60 18.99 10.53 -10.94
N ASN A 61 18.65 11.75 -10.51
CA ASN A 61 17.60 11.98 -9.51
C ASN A 61 16.18 11.72 -10.00
N GLU A 62 15.93 11.80 -11.30
CA GLU A 62 14.68 11.33 -11.92
C GLU A 62 14.60 9.80 -11.89
N ILE A 63 15.64 9.11 -12.36
CA ILE A 63 15.69 7.64 -12.34
C ILE A 63 15.65 7.10 -10.91
N ARG A 64 16.27 7.77 -9.92
CA ARG A 64 16.13 7.40 -8.49
C ARG A 64 14.68 7.45 -8.01
N ARG A 65 13.92 8.48 -8.41
CA ARG A 65 12.48 8.57 -8.08
C ARG A 65 11.68 7.46 -8.77
N GLU A 66 12.02 7.11 -10.01
CA GLU A 66 11.40 5.99 -10.72
C GLU A 66 11.73 4.63 -10.07
N ILE A 67 13.00 4.40 -9.69
CA ILE A 67 13.45 3.21 -8.94
C ILE A 67 12.73 3.11 -7.60
N SER A 68 12.61 4.19 -6.83
CA SER A 68 11.86 4.20 -5.57
C SER A 68 10.39 3.81 -5.79
N SER A 69 9.74 4.40 -6.79
CA SER A 69 8.36 4.06 -7.15
C SER A 69 8.21 2.60 -7.57
N MET A 70 9.18 2.06 -8.31
CA MET A 70 9.22 0.64 -8.69
C MET A 70 9.49 -0.30 -7.51
N TRP A 71 10.34 0.08 -6.55
CA TRP A 71 10.54 -0.68 -5.31
C TRP A 71 9.28 -0.71 -4.45
N ASP A 72 8.54 0.39 -4.36
CA ASP A 72 7.27 0.46 -3.64
C ASP A 72 6.18 -0.36 -4.36
N THR A 73 6.12 -0.28 -5.70
CA THR A 73 5.17 -1.03 -6.53
C THR A 73 5.43 -2.54 -6.51
N CYS A 74 6.69 -2.96 -6.52
CA CYS A 74 7.10 -4.37 -6.46
C CYS A 74 7.20 -4.92 -5.03
N PHE A 75 6.84 -4.12 -4.02
CA PHE A 75 6.93 -4.49 -2.60
C PHE A 75 8.33 -4.96 -2.17
N LYS A 76 9.40 -4.36 -2.68
CA LYS A 76 10.78 -4.72 -2.30
C LYS A 76 11.09 -4.30 -0.86
N SER A 77 11.72 -5.21 -0.11
CA SER A 77 12.12 -5.00 1.27
C SER A 77 13.28 -4.01 1.40
N ASP A 78 13.39 -3.33 2.54
CA ASP A 78 14.47 -2.34 2.76
C ASP A 78 15.86 -2.99 2.66
N LYS A 79 16.00 -4.24 3.10
CA LYS A 79 17.23 -5.05 2.94
C LYS A 79 17.60 -5.36 1.49
N GLU A 80 16.63 -5.40 0.57
CA GLU A 80 16.91 -5.52 -0.88
C GLU A 80 17.22 -4.16 -1.51
N ARG A 81 16.70 -3.05 -0.95
CA ARG A 81 17.06 -1.69 -1.37
C ARG A 81 18.50 -1.36 -0.96
N GLU A 82 18.89 -1.74 0.25
CA GLU A 82 20.26 -1.61 0.79
C GLU A 82 21.33 -2.39 -0.01
N GLN A 83 20.95 -3.41 -0.78
CA GLN A 83 21.86 -4.13 -1.67
C GLN A 83 22.34 -3.32 -2.88
N PHE A 84 21.77 -2.13 -3.12
CA PHE A 84 22.21 -1.20 -4.16
C PHE A 84 22.81 0.08 -3.54
N PRO A 85 24.04 0.03 -2.98
CA PRO A 85 24.67 1.16 -2.29
C PRO A 85 24.89 2.37 -3.22
N GLU A 86 25.05 2.16 -4.52
CA GLU A 86 25.17 3.24 -5.51
C GLU A 86 23.93 4.15 -5.60
N TYR A 87 22.78 3.74 -5.05
CA TYR A 87 21.60 4.59 -4.92
C TYR A 87 21.89 5.89 -4.15
N SER A 88 22.82 5.87 -3.19
CA SER A 88 23.16 7.04 -2.36
C SER A 88 24.47 7.72 -2.74
N SER A 89 25.14 7.32 -3.84
CA SER A 89 26.38 7.97 -4.29
C SER A 89 26.10 9.37 -4.88
N ASP A 90 26.90 10.36 -4.50
CA ASP A 90 26.87 11.70 -5.10
C ASP A 90 27.89 11.88 -6.26
N ASP A 91 28.51 10.79 -6.72
CA ASP A 91 29.47 10.79 -7.83
C ASP A 91 28.75 10.74 -9.18
N TYR A 92 28.13 11.87 -9.57
CA TYR A 92 27.38 12.08 -10.81
C TYR A 92 28.25 11.87 -12.07
N SER A 93 28.43 10.61 -12.42
CA SER A 93 29.21 10.10 -13.54
C SER A 93 28.30 9.33 -14.50
N GLU A 94 28.68 9.25 -15.77
CA GLU A 94 27.93 8.49 -16.79
C GLU A 94 27.81 7.01 -16.42
N HIS A 95 28.85 6.42 -15.84
CA HIS A 95 28.83 5.06 -15.31
C HIS A 95 27.80 4.86 -14.19
N LEU A 96 27.61 5.85 -13.30
CA LEU A 96 26.56 5.81 -12.27
C LEU A 96 25.16 5.84 -12.91
N LEU A 97 24.97 6.62 -13.98
CA LEU A 97 23.73 6.68 -14.74
C LEU A 97 23.40 5.34 -15.41
N VAL A 98 24.39 4.67 -16.02
CA VAL A 98 24.22 3.33 -16.61
C VAL A 98 23.78 2.32 -15.53
N LYS A 99 24.48 2.25 -14.39
CA LYS A 99 24.08 1.37 -13.26
C LYS A 99 22.63 1.58 -12.82
N HIS A 100 22.17 2.82 -12.73
CA HIS A 100 20.78 3.13 -12.37
C HIS A 100 19.79 2.67 -13.45
N ARG A 101 20.12 2.82 -14.74
CA ARG A 101 19.30 2.32 -15.86
C ARG A 101 19.19 0.80 -15.85
N ASP A 102 20.29 0.08 -15.65
CA ASP A 102 20.31 -1.39 -15.59
C ASP A 102 19.45 -1.93 -14.44
N VAL A 103 19.51 -1.29 -13.26
CA VAL A 103 18.67 -1.66 -12.10
C VAL A 103 17.20 -1.39 -12.39
N LEU A 104 16.87 -0.24 -12.99
CA LEU A 104 15.50 0.10 -13.38
C LEU A 104 14.95 -0.90 -14.43
N GLU A 105 15.75 -1.30 -15.42
CA GLU A 105 15.34 -2.28 -16.42
C GLU A 105 15.10 -3.66 -15.80
N LYS A 106 15.99 -4.12 -14.90
CA LYS A 106 15.79 -5.36 -14.12
C LYS A 106 14.51 -5.32 -13.28
N LEU A 107 14.21 -4.17 -12.64
CA LEU A 107 12.96 -3.97 -11.89
C LEU A 107 11.73 -4.00 -12.80
N LYS A 108 11.79 -3.39 -13.98
CA LYS A 108 10.70 -3.42 -14.98
C LYS A 108 10.47 -4.84 -15.53
N ALA A 109 11.53 -5.58 -15.83
CA ALA A 109 11.44 -6.98 -16.25
C ALA A 109 10.81 -7.86 -15.16
N PHE A 110 11.23 -7.70 -13.89
CA PHE A 110 10.63 -8.37 -12.75
C PHE A 110 9.15 -7.99 -12.56
N TYR A 111 8.80 -6.71 -12.68
CA TYR A 111 7.41 -6.26 -12.62
C TYR A 111 6.56 -6.92 -13.71
N ILE A 112 7.04 -6.97 -14.97
CA ILE A 112 6.31 -7.61 -16.08
C ILE A 112 6.13 -9.12 -15.81
N GLN A 113 7.17 -9.82 -15.35
CA GLN A 113 7.14 -11.27 -15.06
C GLN A 113 6.19 -11.62 -13.90
N HIS A 114 6.04 -10.74 -12.91
CA HIS A 114 5.23 -10.96 -11.71
C HIS A 114 3.95 -10.10 -11.68
N ARG A 115 3.61 -9.44 -12.79
CA ARG A 115 2.57 -8.41 -12.87
C ARG A 115 1.22 -8.87 -12.32
N GLU A 116 0.75 -10.05 -12.74
CA GLU A 116 -0.55 -10.59 -12.31
C GLU A 116 -0.67 -10.67 -10.79
N LEU A 117 0.41 -11.08 -10.12
CA LEU A 117 0.47 -11.23 -8.68
C LEU A 117 0.60 -9.88 -7.98
N ILE A 118 1.43 -8.98 -8.51
CA ILE A 118 1.60 -7.61 -8.00
C ILE A 118 0.28 -6.83 -8.10
N ASP A 119 -0.40 -6.86 -9.25
CA ASP A 119 -1.69 -6.20 -9.49
C ASP A 119 -2.81 -6.77 -8.58
N LEU A 120 -2.77 -8.07 -8.24
CA LEU A 120 -3.68 -8.68 -7.25
C LEU A 120 -3.39 -8.20 -5.82
N VAL A 121 -2.11 -8.07 -5.44
CA VAL A 121 -1.71 -7.56 -4.11
C VAL A 121 -2.06 -6.08 -3.95
N HIS A 122 -1.89 -5.25 -4.98
CA HIS A 122 -2.34 -3.84 -4.97
C HIS A 122 -3.85 -3.71 -4.75
N LYS A 123 -4.66 -4.49 -5.48
CA LYS A 123 -6.11 -4.56 -5.26
C LYS A 123 -6.45 -4.97 -3.82
N TYR A 124 -5.70 -5.92 -3.26
CA TYR A 124 -5.89 -6.33 -1.85
C TYR A 124 -5.54 -5.20 -0.86
N GLU A 125 -4.42 -4.48 -1.05
CA GLU A 125 -4.11 -3.31 -0.22
C GLU A 125 -5.20 -2.23 -0.32
N GLU A 126 -5.75 -1.96 -1.51
CA GLU A 126 -6.81 -0.97 -1.72
C GLU A 126 -8.13 -1.35 -1.02
N MET A 127 -8.58 -2.60 -1.19
CA MET A 127 -9.75 -3.11 -0.47
C MET A 127 -9.53 -3.11 1.05
N TRP A 128 -8.32 -3.43 1.52
CA TRP A 128 -7.99 -3.40 2.93
C TRP A 128 -7.98 -1.98 3.51
N LYS A 129 -7.38 -1.00 2.81
CA LYS A 129 -7.44 0.43 3.15
C LYS A 129 -8.89 0.91 3.27
N SER A 130 -9.74 0.49 2.33
CA SER A 130 -11.18 0.76 2.38
C SER A 130 -11.84 0.17 3.64
N VAL A 131 -11.54 -1.09 4.00
CA VAL A 131 -12.07 -1.72 5.23
C VAL A 131 -11.57 -1.07 6.51
N VAL A 132 -10.31 -0.62 6.57
CA VAL A 132 -9.82 0.18 7.69
C VAL A 132 -10.60 1.49 7.82
N SER A 133 -10.83 2.21 6.71
CA SER A 133 -11.62 3.45 6.73
C SER A 133 -13.09 3.23 7.12
N ILE A 134 -13.71 2.15 6.65
CA ILE A 134 -15.07 1.73 7.07
C ILE A 134 -15.08 1.46 8.58
N GLN A 135 -14.06 0.77 9.10
CA GLN A 135 -13.95 0.45 10.52
C GLN A 135 -13.78 1.72 11.37
N GLU A 136 -12.97 2.69 10.93
CA GLU A 136 -12.84 4.01 11.58
C GLU A 136 -14.15 4.80 11.55
N GLN A 137 -14.82 4.86 10.39
CA GLN A 137 -16.15 5.48 10.26
C GLN A 137 -17.21 4.80 11.15
N SER A 138 -17.09 3.48 11.40
CA SER A 138 -17.96 2.75 12.34
C SER A 138 -17.68 3.05 13.82
N GLN A 139 -16.48 3.58 14.14
CA GLN A 139 -16.08 3.93 15.51
C GLN A 139 -16.40 5.39 15.86
N ASN A 140 -16.64 6.26 14.87
CA ASN A 140 -16.96 7.66 15.10
C ASN A 140 -18.39 7.86 15.67
N PRO A 141 -18.56 8.51 16.84
CA PRO A 141 -19.88 8.69 17.46
C PRO A 141 -20.81 9.60 16.63
N GLU A 142 -20.26 10.49 15.79
CA GLU A 142 -21.03 11.28 14.83
C GLU A 142 -21.86 10.45 13.84
N ARG A 143 -21.50 9.17 13.61
CA ARG A 143 -22.27 8.26 12.77
C ARG A 143 -23.74 8.16 13.22
N LEU A 144 -24.00 8.23 14.52
CA LEU A 144 -25.35 8.17 15.09
C LEU A 144 -26.20 9.41 14.75
N PHE A 145 -25.56 10.58 14.56
CA PHE A 145 -26.24 11.86 14.36
C PHE A 145 -26.43 12.23 12.87
N LYS A 146 -25.69 11.60 11.96
CA LYS A 146 -25.73 11.88 10.51
C LYS A 146 -26.62 10.91 9.69
N ASN A 147 -27.46 10.11 10.37
CA ASN A 147 -28.36 9.11 9.79
C ASN A 147 -29.50 9.68 8.90
N ARG A 148 -29.18 10.24 7.73
CA ARG A 148 -30.17 10.65 6.71
C ARG A 148 -30.04 9.83 5.42
N GLY A 149 -30.96 8.89 5.23
CA GLY A 149 -31.25 8.23 3.94
C GLY A 149 -30.20 7.26 3.39
N ALA A 150 -29.03 7.75 3.00
CA ALA A 150 -28.03 7.00 2.22
C ALA A 150 -27.16 6.04 3.05
N GLN A 151 -27.21 6.15 4.38
CA GLN A 151 -26.37 5.41 5.32
C GLN A 151 -26.46 3.88 5.12
N LEU A 152 -27.67 3.34 5.00
CA LEU A 152 -27.92 1.89 4.88
C LEU A 152 -27.34 1.30 3.58
N LEU A 153 -27.42 2.05 2.48
CA LEU A 153 -26.84 1.64 1.19
C LEU A 153 -25.31 1.60 1.25
N LYS A 154 -24.70 2.57 1.94
CA LYS A 154 -23.26 2.58 2.19
C LYS A 154 -22.84 1.38 3.03
N GLU A 155 -23.54 1.11 4.13
CA GLU A 155 -23.22 -0.02 5.02
C GLU A 155 -23.40 -1.38 4.36
N GLU A 156 -24.37 -1.53 3.46
CA GLU A 156 -24.55 -2.77 2.69
C GLU A 156 -23.51 -2.92 1.56
N HIS A 157 -23.06 -1.82 0.95
CA HIS A 157 -21.90 -1.83 0.06
C HIS A 157 -20.63 -2.23 0.82
N ASP A 158 -20.42 -1.65 2.00
CA ASP A 158 -19.25 -1.88 2.85
C ASP A 158 -19.20 -3.32 3.37
N ARG A 159 -20.35 -3.90 3.75
CA ARG A 159 -20.48 -5.35 4.05
C ARG A 159 -20.11 -6.23 2.86
N LYS A 160 -20.57 -5.89 1.65
CA LYS A 160 -20.21 -6.62 0.42
C LYS A 160 -18.73 -6.52 0.10
N LEU A 161 -18.07 -5.41 0.45
CA LEU A 161 -16.62 -5.27 0.32
C LEU A 161 -15.87 -6.18 1.30
N ILE A 162 -16.24 -6.14 2.59
CA ILE A 162 -15.66 -7.00 3.64
C ILE A 162 -15.84 -8.50 3.29
N SER A 163 -17.03 -8.89 2.81
CA SER A 163 -17.33 -10.27 2.40
C SER A 163 -16.46 -10.79 1.24
N LYS A 164 -15.90 -9.91 0.40
CA LYS A 164 -15.03 -10.31 -0.74
C LYS A 164 -13.57 -10.52 -0.34
N ILE A 165 -13.15 -10.00 0.81
CA ILE A 165 -11.74 -10.06 1.25
C ILE A 165 -11.24 -11.50 1.40
N PRO A 166 -11.94 -12.44 2.08
CA PRO A 166 -11.47 -13.82 2.20
C PRO A 166 -11.34 -14.54 0.85
N HIS A 167 -12.20 -14.22 -0.11
CA HIS A 167 -12.09 -14.77 -1.47
C HIS A 167 -10.80 -14.28 -2.15
N MET A 168 -10.52 -12.98 -2.07
CA MET A 168 -9.32 -12.37 -2.66
C MET A 168 -8.02 -12.83 -1.98
N GLN A 169 -8.02 -13.02 -0.66
CA GLN A 169 -6.91 -13.67 0.05
C GLN A 169 -6.64 -15.07 -0.49
N ASN A 170 -7.68 -15.88 -0.69
CA ASN A 170 -7.56 -17.23 -1.27
C ASN A 170 -7.06 -17.22 -2.72
N VAL A 171 -7.47 -16.25 -3.54
CA VAL A 171 -6.97 -16.09 -4.92
C VAL A 171 -5.47 -15.79 -4.92
N ILE A 172 -5.01 -14.85 -4.07
CA ILE A 172 -3.59 -14.51 -3.97
C ILE A 172 -2.77 -15.68 -3.41
N LEU A 173 -3.24 -16.37 -2.36
CA LEU A 173 -2.57 -17.55 -1.83
C LEU A 173 -2.44 -18.68 -2.87
N LYS A 174 -3.44 -18.88 -3.75
CA LYS A 174 -3.33 -19.82 -4.87
C LYS A 174 -2.30 -19.38 -5.92
N ALA A 175 -2.26 -18.09 -6.24
CA ALA A 175 -1.29 -17.53 -7.18
C ALA A 175 0.16 -17.63 -6.64
N ILE A 176 0.36 -17.38 -5.35
CA ILE A 176 1.66 -17.57 -4.67
C ILE A 176 2.07 -19.04 -4.72
N LYS A 177 1.20 -19.98 -4.32
CA LYS A 177 1.51 -21.42 -4.37
C LYS A 177 1.89 -21.91 -5.77
N LYS A 178 1.27 -21.36 -6.82
CA LYS A 178 1.65 -21.64 -8.21
C LYS A 178 3.07 -21.11 -8.52
N LYS A 179 3.40 -19.89 -8.09
CA LYS A 179 4.75 -19.30 -8.27
C LYS A 179 5.84 -19.99 -7.44
N GLU A 180 5.51 -20.49 -6.25
CA GLU A 180 6.40 -21.31 -5.43
C GLU A 180 6.68 -22.67 -6.08
N ALA A 181 5.67 -23.28 -6.74
CA ALA A 181 5.87 -24.49 -7.56
C ALA A 181 6.71 -24.22 -8.82
N GLU A 182 6.70 -23.00 -9.35
CA GLU A 182 7.63 -22.50 -10.38
C GLU A 182 9.02 -22.13 -9.80
N GLY A 183 9.28 -22.44 -8.51
CA GLY A 183 10.58 -22.28 -7.87
C GLY A 183 10.91 -20.87 -7.37
N THR A 184 9.98 -19.90 -7.47
CA THR A 184 10.22 -18.51 -7.07
C THR A 184 9.48 -18.16 -5.77
N LEU A 185 10.23 -17.99 -4.67
CA LEU A 185 9.67 -17.51 -3.41
C LEU A 185 9.25 -16.04 -3.55
N PHE A 186 7.96 -15.76 -3.36
CA PHE A 186 7.40 -14.41 -3.47
C PHE A 186 7.24 -13.76 -2.09
N LEU A 187 8.21 -12.93 -1.69
CA LEU A 187 8.17 -12.16 -0.45
C LEU A 187 7.66 -10.74 -0.72
N ILE A 188 6.75 -10.26 0.12
CA ILE A 188 6.15 -8.92 0.07
C ILE A 188 6.73 -8.11 1.22
N ARG A 189 7.54 -7.09 0.92
CA ARG A 189 8.32 -6.29 1.89
C ARG A 189 9.20 -7.15 2.82
N GLY A 190 9.62 -8.33 2.36
CA GLY A 190 10.42 -9.28 3.14
C GLY A 190 9.61 -10.22 4.04
N GLU A 191 8.27 -10.16 4.00
CA GLU A 191 7.37 -11.05 4.72
C GLU A 191 6.59 -11.96 3.75
N GLN A 192 6.12 -13.12 4.22
CA GLN A 192 5.20 -13.95 3.46
C GLN A 192 3.78 -13.35 3.52
N PHE A 193 3.01 -13.48 2.43
CA PHE A 193 1.64 -12.97 2.37
C PHE A 193 0.70 -13.59 3.43
N SER A 194 0.97 -14.83 3.84
CA SER A 194 0.32 -15.51 4.98
C SER A 194 0.41 -14.68 6.26
N SER A 195 1.61 -14.23 6.64
CA SER A 195 1.85 -13.42 7.83
C SER A 195 1.18 -12.03 7.76
N ILE A 196 1.07 -11.46 6.55
CA ILE A 196 0.34 -10.21 6.32
C ILE A 196 -1.17 -10.42 6.57
N ILE A 197 -1.75 -11.51 6.05
CA ILE A 197 -3.16 -11.88 6.30
C ILE A 197 -3.42 -12.08 7.80
N GLU A 198 -2.58 -12.84 8.49
CA GLU A 198 -2.71 -13.09 9.93
C GLU A 198 -2.70 -11.79 10.74
N ARG A 199 -1.78 -10.87 10.43
CA ARG A 199 -1.71 -9.54 11.05
C ARG A 199 -2.96 -8.70 10.78
N HIS A 200 -3.59 -8.85 9.61
CA HIS A 200 -4.82 -8.16 9.27
C HIS A 200 -6.02 -8.73 10.04
N ASN A 201 -6.18 -10.06 10.06
CA ASN A 201 -7.24 -10.74 10.81
C ASN A 201 -7.14 -10.45 12.34
N LEU A 202 -5.93 -10.46 12.90
CA LEU A 202 -5.67 -10.14 14.32
C LEU A 202 -6.03 -8.69 14.70
N LYS A 203 -6.04 -7.73 13.74
CA LYS A 203 -6.48 -6.35 14.00
C LYS A 203 -8.00 -6.24 14.12
N ASP A 204 -8.74 -7.09 13.41
CA ASP A 204 -10.20 -7.17 13.54
C ASP A 204 -10.59 -7.85 14.86
N GLU A 205 -9.98 -8.99 15.20
CA GLU A 205 -10.27 -9.71 16.45
C GLU A 205 -9.94 -8.88 17.71
N LYS A 206 -8.79 -8.19 17.73
CA LYS A 206 -8.44 -7.31 18.88
C LYS A 206 -9.39 -6.11 19.03
N LYS A 207 -10.21 -5.79 18.02
CA LYS A 207 -11.28 -4.78 18.08
C LYS A 207 -12.67 -5.37 18.36
N THR A 208 -12.90 -6.67 18.19
CA THR A 208 -14.14 -7.34 18.64
C THR A 208 -14.08 -7.73 20.12
N VAL A 209 -12.92 -8.16 20.64
CA VAL A 209 -12.77 -8.50 22.07
C VAL A 209 -12.97 -7.28 22.98
N LYS A 210 -12.60 -6.06 22.54
CA LYS A 210 -12.93 -4.81 23.25
C LYS A 210 -14.43 -4.46 23.28
N ARG A 211 -15.30 -5.27 22.67
CA ARG A 211 -16.76 -5.05 22.61
C ARG A 211 -17.58 -6.02 23.46
N THR A 212 -16.99 -6.90 24.26
CA THR A 212 -17.76 -7.63 25.28
C THR A 212 -18.20 -6.68 26.38
N PRO A 213 -19.51 -6.40 26.56
CA PRO A 213 -19.98 -5.67 27.73
C PRO A 213 -19.76 -6.55 28.96
N MET A 214 -19.45 -5.94 30.12
CA MET A 214 -19.52 -6.69 31.36
C MET A 214 -20.97 -7.12 31.59
N THR A 215 -21.23 -8.43 31.58
CA THR A 215 -22.54 -8.98 31.91
C THR A 215 -22.85 -8.67 33.36
N SER A 216 -23.77 -7.74 33.59
CA SER A 216 -24.36 -7.46 34.90
C SER A 216 -25.16 -8.68 35.38
N SER A 217 -24.49 -9.60 36.06
CA SER A 217 -25.08 -10.80 36.67
C SER A 217 -24.38 -11.11 38.00
N ALA A 218 -24.41 -10.12 38.89
CA ALA A 218 -24.02 -10.25 40.29
C ALA A 218 -25.20 -9.82 41.18
N LEU A 219 -26.23 -10.66 41.27
CA LEU A 219 -27.29 -10.62 42.29
C LEU A 219 -28.14 -11.90 42.23
N MET A 220 -27.61 -12.98 42.79
CA MET A 220 -28.39 -14.13 43.25
C MET A 220 -27.95 -14.46 44.68
N GLY A 221 -28.85 -14.26 45.63
CA GLY A 221 -28.72 -14.61 47.04
C GLY A 221 -30.05 -15.24 47.52
N PRO A 222 -30.04 -16.26 48.40
CA PRO A 222 -31.16 -17.21 48.44
C PRO A 222 -32.22 -16.96 49.53
N SER A 223 -33.48 -17.24 49.16
CA SER A 223 -34.56 -17.86 49.96
C SER A 223 -34.84 -17.36 51.39
N ALA A 224 -36.03 -16.74 51.57
CA ALA A 224 -36.72 -16.69 52.86
C ALA A 224 -38.24 -16.98 52.67
N LYS A 225 -38.80 -17.77 53.60
CA LYS A 225 -40.17 -18.31 53.53
C LYS A 225 -41.22 -17.30 54.03
N ARG A 226 -42.40 -17.26 53.40
CA ARG A 226 -43.68 -17.02 54.12
C ARG A 226 -44.86 -17.69 53.40
N SER A 227 -45.85 -18.14 54.18
CA SER A 227 -46.92 -19.04 53.73
C SER A 227 -48.32 -18.43 53.90
N ARG A 228 -49.33 -19.12 53.32
CA ARG A 228 -50.80 -18.97 53.49
C ARG A 228 -51.48 -17.91 52.61
N THR A 229 -52.68 -18.12 52.04
CA THR A 229 -53.58 -19.30 51.92
C THR A 229 -54.70 -19.01 50.89
N VAL A 230 -55.14 -20.01 50.09
CA VAL A 230 -56.55 -20.35 49.69
C VAL A 230 -57.31 -19.25 48.89
N GLU A 231 -57.90 -19.48 47.70
CA GLU A 231 -59.03 -20.37 47.35
C GLU A 231 -59.05 -20.91 45.90
N ASN A 232 -59.43 -22.19 45.77
CA ASN A 232 -60.38 -22.85 44.85
C ASN A 232 -60.53 -22.43 43.35
N GLY A 233 -60.45 -23.45 42.47
CA GLY A 233 -60.80 -23.38 41.04
C GLY A 233 -60.69 -24.76 40.36
N THR A 234 -61.78 -25.53 40.39
CA THR A 234 -61.94 -26.95 40.05
C THR A 234 -61.63 -27.35 38.59
N SER A 235 -61.09 -28.56 38.37
CA SER A 235 -61.31 -29.51 37.22
C SER A 235 -61.21 -29.00 35.75
N ASN A 236 -60.75 -29.75 34.75
CA ASN A 236 -60.48 -31.18 34.59
C ASN A 236 -59.42 -31.36 33.48
N GLY A 237 -58.62 -32.42 33.52
CA GLY A 237 -57.69 -32.73 32.41
C GLY A 237 -58.31 -33.63 31.34
N HIS A 238 -57.65 -33.74 30.18
CA HIS A 238 -57.62 -34.95 29.34
C HIS A 238 -56.33 -34.99 28.49
N THR A 239 -55.85 -36.20 28.19
CA THR A 239 -54.55 -36.50 27.56
C THR A 239 -54.74 -37.07 26.15
N THR A 240 -53.82 -36.76 25.21
CA THR A 240 -53.26 -37.60 24.10
C THR A 240 -52.60 -36.64 23.09
N GLN A 241 -51.31 -36.72 22.74
CA GLN A 241 -50.50 -37.78 22.11
C GLN A 241 -50.68 -37.92 20.57
N SER A 242 -49.63 -37.48 19.84
CA SER A 242 -49.16 -37.98 18.53
C SER A 242 -50.06 -37.91 17.28
N HIS A 243 -49.60 -37.23 16.22
CA HIS A 243 -48.98 -37.95 15.07
C HIS A 243 -48.28 -37.05 14.03
N ARG A 244 -47.24 -37.61 13.40
CA ARG A 244 -46.64 -37.13 12.14
C ARG A 244 -47.44 -37.67 10.94
N LYS A 245 -47.56 -36.87 9.87
CA LYS A 245 -47.56 -37.24 8.44
C LYS A 245 -47.40 -35.93 7.64
N ALA A 246 -46.40 -35.71 6.79
CA ALA A 246 -45.98 -36.47 5.61
C ALA A 246 -47.05 -36.49 4.51
N VAL A 247 -46.90 -35.58 3.54
CA VAL A 247 -47.56 -35.62 2.22
C VAL A 247 -46.44 -35.73 1.18
N ARG A 248 -46.62 -36.64 0.21
CA ARG A 248 -45.69 -36.98 -0.87
C ARG A 248 -46.52 -37.27 -2.12
N GLN A 249 -45.93 -37.13 -3.31
CA GLN A 249 -46.53 -37.39 -4.64
C GLN A 249 -47.56 -36.31 -5.07
N LEU A 250 -47.89 -36.08 -6.35
CA LEU A 250 -47.62 -36.79 -7.62
C LEU A 250 -47.14 -35.79 -8.72
N GLU A 251 -46.87 -36.22 -9.96
CA GLU A 251 -45.68 -36.96 -10.44
C GLU A 251 -45.59 -36.90 -11.99
N MET A 252 -44.40 -37.14 -12.57
CA MET A 252 -44.08 -37.42 -14.00
C MET A 252 -44.33 -36.35 -15.11
N LYS A 253 -43.24 -35.94 -15.78
CA LYS A 253 -42.88 -36.46 -17.12
C LYS A 253 -41.39 -36.30 -17.39
#